data_AF-E2BP45-F1
#
_entry.id   AF-E2BP45-F1
#
_cell.length_a   1.000
_cell.length_b   1.000
_cell.length_c   1.000
_cell.angle_alpha   90.00
_cell.angle_beta   90.00
_cell.angle_gamma   90.00
#
_symmetry.space_group_name_H-M   'P 1'
#
loop_
_entity.id
_entity.type
_entity.pdbx_description
1 polymer ?
#
loop_
_entity_poly.entity_id
_entity_poly.type
_entity_poly.pdbx_seq_one_letter_code
_entity_poly.pdbx_strand_id
1 'polypeptide(L)' 'STSDKNVEKLEIVLANRRITIREVAEEIGILYGSCEAIFINVLNIKRVAAKFVPKLLNFQQKQHRVTIAIVM' A
#
# COMPACT_ATOMS: atom_id res chain seq x y z
N SER A 1 -19.53 -12.99 4.17
CA SER A 1 -20.36 -11.82 3.81
C SER A 1 -19.46 -10.60 3.81
N THR A 2 -19.34 -9.91 2.69
CA THR A 2 -18.62 -8.64 2.58
C THR A 2 -19.56 -7.56 3.10
N SER A 3 -19.41 -7.15 4.37
CA SER A 3 -20.18 -6.02 4.90
C SER A 3 -19.49 -4.72 4.52
N ASP A 4 -20.27 -3.67 4.23
CA ASP A 4 -19.73 -2.34 3.87
C ASP A 4 -18.81 -1.78 4.97
N LYS A 5 -19.08 -2.11 6.24
CA LYS A 5 -18.23 -1.78 7.39
C LYS A 5 -16.82 -2.38 7.30
N ASN A 6 -16.68 -3.56 6.69
CA ASN A 6 -15.38 -4.19 6.49
C ASN A 6 -14.63 -3.51 5.34
N VAL A 7 -15.33 -3.02 4.31
CA VAL A 7 -14.74 -2.30 3.19
C VAL A 7 -14.16 -0.94 3.63
N GLU A 8 -14.92 -0.15 4.41
CA GLU A 8 -14.42 1.13 4.96
C GLU A 8 -13.18 0.94 5.84
N LYS A 9 -13.18 -0.07 6.72
CA LYS A 9 -12.00 -0.36 7.55
C LYS A 9 -10.78 -0.74 6.72
N LEU A 10 -10.99 -1.52 5.65
CA LEU A 10 -9.91 -1.91 4.73
C LEU A 10 -9.33 -0.72 3.98
N GLU A 11 -10.14 0.28 3.59
CA GLU A 11 -9.66 1.50 2.94
C GLU A 11 -8.72 2.32 3.82
N ILE A 12 -9.02 2.44 5.13
CA ILE A 12 -8.16 3.17 6.08
C ILE A 12 -6.81 2.47 6.22
N VAL A 13 -6.82 1.14 6.29
CA VAL A 13 -5.61 0.31 6.43
C VAL A 13 -4.71 0.38 5.19
N LEU A 14 -5.30 0.60 4.00
CA LEU A 14 -4.57 0.77 2.74
C LEU A 14 -3.76 2.07 2.65
N ALA A 15 -3.94 3.04 3.56
CA ALA A 15 -3.04 4.18 3.66
C ALA A 15 -1.58 3.74 3.89
N ASN A 16 -1.38 2.59 4.55
CA ASN A 16 -0.08 1.96 4.68
C ASN A 16 0.14 0.88 3.61
N ARG A 17 0.85 1.22 2.53
CA ARG A 17 1.20 0.26 1.46
C ARG A 17 2.15 -0.87 1.88
N ARG A 18 2.64 -0.90 3.12
CA ARG A 18 3.55 -1.93 3.65
C ARG A 18 2.86 -2.98 4.52
N ILE A 19 1.56 -2.89 4.71
CA ILE A 19 0.81 -3.88 5.49
C ILE A 19 0.52 -5.14 4.68
N THR A 20 0.55 -6.30 5.36
CA THR A 20 0.26 -7.60 4.76
C THR A 20 -1.21 -7.97 4.93
N ILE A 21 -1.76 -8.75 3.99
CA ILE A 21 -3.15 -9.23 4.04
C ILE A 21 -3.45 -9.95 5.37
N ARG A 22 -2.45 -10.63 5.96
CA ARG A 22 -2.58 -11.32 7.25
C ARG A 22 -2.78 -10.36 8.41
N GLU A 23 -1.93 -9.34 8.53
CA GLU A 23 -2.06 -8.30 9.56
C GLU A 23 -3.43 -7.61 9.47
N VAL A 24 -3.86 -7.28 8.26
CA VAL A 24 -5.18 -6.68 8.02
C VAL A 24 -6.32 -7.61 8.42
N ALA A 25 -6.23 -8.89 8.05
CA ALA A 25 -7.25 -9.88 8.37
C ALA A 25 -7.39 -10.09 9.88
N GLU A 26 -6.26 -10.11 10.61
CA GLU A 26 -6.21 -10.20 12.07
C GLU A 26 -6.78 -8.93 12.75
N GLU A 27 -6.44 -7.74 12.26
CA GLU A 27 -6.92 -6.47 12.80
C GLU A 27 -8.45 -6.31 12.65
N ILE A 28 -8.99 -6.72 11.51
CA ILE A 28 -10.42 -6.59 11.21
C ILE A 28 -11.22 -7.79 11.74
N GLY A 29 -10.55 -8.92 12.04
CA GLY A 29 -11.19 -10.15 12.51
C GLY A 29 -11.90 -10.91 11.39
N ILE A 30 -11.35 -10.90 10.17
CA ILE A 30 -11.88 -11.62 9.01
C ILE A 30 -10.92 -12.72 8.56
N LEU A 31 -11.44 -13.67 7.78
CA LEU A 31 -10.61 -14.69 7.16
C LEU A 31 -9.68 -14.06 6.10
N TYR A 32 -8.46 -14.59 6.00
CA TYR A 32 -7.47 -14.16 5.01
C TYR A 32 -8.03 -14.14 3.59
N GLY A 33 -8.71 -15.22 3.17
CA GLY A 33 -9.29 -15.31 1.82
C GLY A 33 -10.40 -14.28 1.57
N SER A 34 -11.16 -13.91 2.60
CA SER A 34 -12.15 -12.83 2.50
C SER A 34 -11.47 -11.47 2.33
N CYS A 35 -10.40 -11.23 3.08
CA CYS A 35 -9.59 -10.01 2.97
C CYS A 35 -8.99 -9.87 1.56
N GLU A 36 -8.41 -10.96 1.04
CA GLU A 36 -7.86 -11.02 -0.32
C GLU A 36 -8.94 -10.77 -1.40
N ALA A 37 -10.11 -11.41 -1.28
CA ALA A 37 -11.20 -11.24 -2.21
C ALA A 37 -11.74 -9.79 -2.23
N ILE A 38 -11.81 -9.13 -1.08
CA ILE A 38 -12.23 -7.72 -1.01
C ILE A 38 -11.18 -6.82 -1.66
N PHE A 39 -9.89 -7.04 -1.36
CA PHE A 39 -8.82 -6.26 -1.97
C PHE A 39 -8.83 -6.36 -3.50
N ILE A 40 -8.99 -7.57 -4.06
CA ILE A 40 -8.92 -7.77 -5.51
C ILE A 40 -10.24 -7.37 -6.19
N ASN A 41 -11.38 -7.84 -5.69
CA ASN A 41 -12.64 -7.76 -6.44
C ASN A 41 -13.47 -6.50 -6.12
N VAL A 42 -13.28 -5.90 -4.94
CA VAL A 42 -14.03 -4.71 -4.51
C VAL A 42 -13.17 -3.46 -4.63
N LEU A 43 -11.99 -3.48 -4.01
CA LEU A 43 -11.09 -2.33 -3.96
C LEU A 43 -10.14 -2.25 -5.17
N ASN A 44 -10.11 -3.27 -6.02
CA ASN A 44 -9.26 -3.37 -7.22
C ASN A 44 -7.76 -3.12 -6.93
N ILE A 45 -7.32 -3.52 -5.74
CA ILE A 45 -5.92 -3.45 -5.29
C ILE A 45 -5.15 -4.61 -5.90
N LYS A 46 -4.00 -4.30 -6.49
CA LYS A 46 -3.07 -5.30 -7.02
C LYS A 46 -1.85 -5.41 -6.12
N ARG A 47 -1.36 -6.63 -5.92
CA ARG A 47 -0.09 -6.87 -5.23
C ARG A 47 1.05 -6.35 -6.11
N VAL A 48 1.86 -5.45 -5.57
CA VAL A 48 3.04 -4.89 -6.25
C VAL A 48 4.27 -5.19 -5.40
N ALA A 49 5.32 -5.71 -6.03
CA ALA A 49 6.60 -5.89 -5.35
C ALA A 49 7.21 -4.53 -5.00
N ALA A 50 7.76 -4.38 -3.79
CA ALA A 50 8.50 -3.19 -3.44
C ALA A 50 9.71 -3.03 -4.38
N LYS A 51 9.93 -1.81 -4.90
CA LYS A 51 11.11 -1.50 -5.69
C LYS A 51 12.33 -1.36 -4.78
N PHE A 52 13.45 -1.96 -5.17
CA PHE A 52 14.72 -1.75 -4.48
C PHE A 52 15.23 -0.33 -4.76
N VAL A 53 15.56 0.41 -3.71
CA VAL A 53 16.12 1.77 -3.79
C VAL A 53 17.57 1.70 -3.30
N PRO A 54 18.58 1.83 -4.18
CA PRO A 54 19.99 1.60 -3.82
C PRO A 54 20.54 2.52 -2.72
N LYS A 55 19.95 3.70 -2.52
CA LYS A 55 20.41 4.68 -1.54
C LYS A 55 19.28 5.54 -1.01
N LEU A 56 19.26 5.78 0.29
CA LEU A 56 18.45 6.82 0.90
C LEU A 56 19.13 8.18 0.69
N LEU A 57 18.47 9.07 -0.05
CA LEU A 57 19.02 10.38 -0.36
C LEU A 57 18.71 11.37 0.76
N ASN A 58 19.70 12.18 1.13
CA ASN A 58 19.50 13.34 1.99
C ASN A 58 18.82 14.49 1.23
N PHE A 59 18.43 15.54 1.95
CA PHE A 59 17.71 16.68 1.38
C PHE A 59 18.46 17.33 0.21
N GLN A 60 19.76 17.58 0.38
CA GLN A 60 20.61 18.23 -0.64
C GLN A 60 20.70 17.38 -1.92
N GLN A 61 20.87 16.07 -1.78
CA GLN A 61 20.91 15.13 -2.91
C GLN A 61 19.58 15.08 -3.68
N LYS A 62 18.44 15.19 -2.98
CA LYS A 62 17.13 15.26 -3.62
C LYS A 62 16.98 16.55 -4.43
N GLN A 63 17.33 17.69 -3.83
CA GLN A 63 17.27 18.99 -4.52
C GLN A 63 18.15 18.98 -5.77
N HIS A 64 19.39 18.51 -5.65
CA HIS A 64 20.31 18.42 -6.78
C HIS A 64 19.77 17.56 -7.93
N ARG A 65 19.14 16.41 -7.63
CA ARG A 65 18.51 15.57 -8.67
C ARG A 65 17.37 16.28 -9.39
N VAL A 66 16.54 17.04 -8.67
CA VAL A 66 15.45 17.82 -9.27
C VAL A 66 16.01 18.93 -10.16
N THR A 67 17.03 19.65 -9.69
CA THR A 67 17.71 20.69 -10.48
C THR A 67 18.26 20.14 -11.79
N ILE A 68 19.00 19.02 -11.75
CA ILE A 68 19.55 18.41 -12.98
C ILE A 68 18.42 18.00 -13.93
N ALA A 69 17.36 17.38 -13.42
CA ALA A 69 16.25 16.90 -14.25
C ALA A 69 15.41 18.02 -14.89
N ILE A 70 15.44 19.24 -14.34
CA ILE A 70 14.75 20.42 -14.89
C ILE A 70 15.63 21.16 -15.90
N VAL A 71 16.96 21.13 -15.73
CA VAL A 71 17.92 21.89 -16.54
C VAL A 71 18.37 21.12 -17.78
N MET A 72 18.21 19.79 -17.81
CA MET A 72 18.38 18.95 -19.01
C MET A 72 17.06 18.81 -19.76
#